data_AF-A0A7S3CTR5-F1
#
_entry.id   AF-A0A7S3CTR5-F1
#
_cell.length_a   1.000
_cell.length_b   1.000
_cell.length_c   1.000
_cell.angle_alpha   90.00
_cell.angle_beta   90.00
_cell.angle_gamma   90.00
#
_symmetry.space_group_name_H-M   'P 1'
#
loop_
_entity.id
_entity.type
_entity.pdbx_description
1 polymer ?
#
loop_
_entity_poly.entity_id
_entity_poly.type
_entity_poly.pdbx_seq_one_letter_code
_entity_poly.pdbx_strand_id
1 'polypeptide(L)'
;SVLASCGITADDATLKTRLMAILGLGSKGSGVSLVPFDVVRDTLAIGDDEVEHWIVLAIGKKLIEAKIDQLKRSVQITRCTKQVFGASQWQELQGQLGTGEG
;
A
#
# COMPACT_ATOMS: atom_id res chain seq x y z
N SER A 1 -9.61 2.79 24.75
CA SER A 1 -8.97 1.95 23.71
C SER A 1 -7.47 2.21 23.75
N VAL A 2 -6.64 1.16 23.68
CA VAL A 2 -5.16 1.23 23.76
C VAL A 2 -4.55 2.22 22.75
N LEU A 3 -5.25 2.48 21.64
CA LEU A 3 -4.87 3.43 20.59
C LEU A 3 -4.83 4.89 21.07
N ALA A 4 -5.80 5.32 21.89
CA ALA A 4 -5.86 6.70 22.40
C ALA A 4 -4.73 6.98 23.41
N SER A 5 -4.27 5.95 24.12
CA SER A 5 -3.18 6.02 25.09
C SER A 5 -1.81 6.31 24.45
N CYS A 6 -1.68 6.08 23.14
CA CYS A 6 -0.47 6.37 22.36
C CYS A 6 -0.51 7.73 21.64
N GLY A 7 -1.54 8.56 21.85
CA GLY A 7 -1.70 9.84 21.15
C GLY A 7 -2.06 9.70 19.66
N ILE A 8 -2.51 8.52 19.24
CA ILE A 8 -2.96 8.25 17.87
C ILE A 8 -4.46 8.51 17.81
N THR A 9 -4.85 9.58 17.12
CA THR A 9 -6.25 9.90 16.86
C THR A 9 -6.87 8.84 15.93
N ALA A 10 -8.16 8.57 16.07
CA ALA A 10 -8.88 7.61 15.23
C ALA A 10 -8.74 7.92 13.72
N ASP A 11 -8.69 9.19 13.36
CA ASP A 11 -8.43 9.66 11.99
C ASP A 11 -7.04 9.25 11.46
N ASP A 12 -5.99 9.38 12.28
CA ASP A 12 -4.62 9.03 11.88
C ASP A 12 -4.47 7.51 11.68
N ALA A 13 -5.10 6.73 12.56
CA ALA A 13 -5.16 5.27 12.41
C ALA A 13 -5.88 4.86 11.11
N THR A 14 -6.99 5.51 10.79
CA THR A 14 -7.76 5.25 9.55
C THR A 14 -6.93 5.60 8.31
N LEU A 15 -6.31 6.77 8.31
CA LEU A 15 -5.47 7.23 7.22
C LEU A 15 -4.30 6.29 6.96
N LYS A 16 -3.58 5.90 8.03
CA LYS A 16 -2.47 4.96 7.93
C LYS A 16 -2.94 3.60 7.40
N THR A 17 -4.06 3.08 7.90
CA THR A 17 -4.61 1.79 7.46
C THR A 17 -4.94 1.79 5.97
N ARG A 18 -5.62 2.84 5.49
CA ARG A 18 -5.99 2.98 4.07
C ARG A 18 -4.77 3.10 3.17
N LEU A 19 -3.78 3.91 3.55
CA LEU A 19 -2.53 4.02 2.80
C LEU A 19 -1.74 2.71 2.74
N MET A 20 -1.73 1.93 3.82
CA MET A 20 -1.10 0.61 3.85
C MET A 20 -1.84 -0.40 2.96
N ALA A 21 -3.16 -0.31 2.87
CA ALA A 21 -3.95 -1.16 1.99
C ALA A 21 -3.63 -0.91 0.49
N ILE A 22 -3.51 0.36 0.08
CA ILE A 22 -3.05 0.74 -1.28
C ILE A 22 -1.68 0.14 -1.57
N LEU A 23 -0.76 0.23 -0.61
CA LEU A 23 0.58 -0.32 -0.75
C LEU A 23 0.59 -1.85 -0.92
N GLY A 24 -0.32 -2.53 -0.22
CA GLY A 24 -0.56 -3.97 -0.38
C GLY A 24 -1.08 -4.33 -1.77
N LEU A 25 -1.99 -3.55 -2.35
CA LEU A 25 -2.48 -3.75 -3.72
C LEU A 25 -1.36 -3.67 -4.75
N GLY A 26 -0.47 -2.67 -4.61
CA GLY A 26 0.67 -2.51 -5.51
C GLY A 26 1.79 -3.55 -5.31
N SER A 27 1.89 -4.18 -4.14
CA SER A 27 2.95 -5.15 -3.83
C SER A 27 2.63 -6.58 -4.29
N LYS A 28 1.38 -6.87 -4.66
CA LYS A 28 0.93 -8.21 -5.13
C LYS A 28 1.43 -8.55 -6.53
N GLY A 29 1.94 -7.59 -7.31
CA GLY A 29 2.44 -7.79 -8.66
C GLY A 29 3.97 -7.75 -8.73
N SER A 30 4.57 -8.67 -9.50
CA SER A 30 5.96 -8.54 -9.94
C SER A 30 6.00 -7.58 -11.13
N GLY A 31 6.24 -6.29 -10.89
CA GLY A 31 6.35 -5.26 -11.92
C GLY A 31 5.16 -4.29 -11.97
N VAL A 32 4.85 -3.81 -13.19
CA VAL A 32 3.77 -2.85 -13.42
C VAL A 32 2.41 -3.52 -13.18
N SER A 33 1.68 -3.05 -12.18
CA SER A 33 0.37 -3.58 -11.80
C SER A 33 -0.74 -2.60 -12.19
N LEU A 34 -1.71 -3.05 -12.98
CA LEU A 34 -2.89 -2.27 -13.32
C LEU A 34 -4.01 -2.61 -12.35
N VAL A 35 -4.47 -1.63 -11.57
CA VAL A 35 -5.51 -1.80 -10.56
C VAL A 35 -6.73 -0.95 -10.95
N PRO A 36 -7.91 -1.54 -11.16
CA PRO A 36 -9.12 -0.78 -11.42
C PRO A 36 -9.60 -0.03 -10.17
N PHE A 37 -10.27 1.11 -10.35
CA PHE A 37 -10.78 1.93 -9.24
C PHE A 37 -11.75 1.16 -8.34
N ASP A 38 -12.52 0.23 -8.91
CA ASP A 38 -13.47 -0.60 -8.18
C ASP A 38 -12.78 -1.44 -7.08
N VAL A 39 -11.60 -1.99 -7.40
CA VAL A 39 -10.78 -2.76 -6.45
C VAL A 39 -10.22 -1.85 -5.36
N VAL A 40 -9.78 -0.64 -5.70
CA VAL A 40 -9.29 0.34 -4.71
C VAL A 40 -10.42 0.75 -3.78
N ARG A 41 -11.60 1.06 -4.35
CA ARG A 41 -12.81 1.44 -3.60
C ARG A 41 -13.22 0.36 -2.60
N ASP A 42 -13.32 -0.89 -3.06
CA ASP A 42 -13.69 -2.03 -2.22
C ASP A 42 -12.65 -2.28 -1.11
N THR A 43 -11.37 -2.22 -1.46
CA THR A 43 -10.27 -2.42 -0.50
C THR A 43 -10.22 -1.35 0.58
N LEU A 44 -10.54 -0.09 0.25
CA LEU A 44 -10.49 1.04 1.18
C LEU A 44 -11.84 1.32 1.86
N ALA A 45 -12.93 0.70 1.39
CA ALA A 45 -14.31 0.97 1.79
C ALA A 45 -14.62 2.49 1.78
N ILE A 46 -14.40 3.12 0.63
CA ILE A 46 -14.57 4.57 0.40
C ILE A 46 -15.58 4.84 -0.71
N GLY A 47 -15.99 6.11 -0.87
CA GLY A 47 -16.77 6.56 -2.01
C GLY A 47 -15.97 6.54 -3.31
N ASP A 48 -16.68 6.49 -4.44
CA ASP A 48 -16.08 6.45 -5.77
C ASP A 48 -15.32 7.76 -6.08
N ASP A 49 -15.86 8.89 -5.63
CA ASP A 49 -15.27 10.24 -5.73
C ASP A 49 -13.99 10.41 -4.88
N GLU A 50 -13.77 9.52 -3.90
CA GLU A 50 -12.60 9.59 -3.01
C GLU A 50 -11.41 8.77 -3.55
N VAL A 51 -11.62 7.86 -4.49
CA VAL A 51 -10.59 6.92 -4.95
C VAL A 51 -9.36 7.65 -5.49
N GLU A 52 -9.57 8.67 -6.33
CA GLU A 52 -8.48 9.48 -6.88
C GLU A 52 -7.71 10.22 -5.79
N HIS A 53 -8.42 10.78 -4.82
CA HIS A 53 -7.81 11.48 -3.70
C HIS A 53 -6.86 10.57 -2.93
N TRP A 54 -7.29 9.35 -2.60
CA TRP A 54 -6.46 8.38 -1.87
C TRP A 54 -5.25 7.92 -2.67
N ILE A 55 -5.38 7.73 -3.98
CA ILE A 55 -4.25 7.37 -4.86
C ILE A 55 -3.24 8.52 -4.92
N VAL A 56 -3.70 9.76 -5.15
CA VAL A 56 -2.85 10.95 -5.20
C VAL A 56 -2.14 11.17 -3.85
N LEU A 57 -2.84 10.95 -2.73
CA LEU A 57 -2.26 11.03 -1.40
C LEU A 57 -1.13 9.99 -1.21
N ALA A 58 -1.34 8.75 -1.66
CA ALA A 58 -0.33 7.70 -1.59
C ALA A 58 0.91 8.01 -2.44
N ILE A 59 0.72 8.59 -3.63
CA ILE A 59 1.80 9.08 -4.50
C ILE A 59 2.54 10.24 -3.82
N GLY A 60 1.83 11.23 -3.28
CA GLY A 60 2.40 12.39 -2.58
C GLY A 60 3.20 12.00 -1.33
N LYS A 61 2.78 10.94 -0.64
CA LYS A 61 3.51 10.33 0.49
C LYS A 61 4.67 9.41 0.06
N LYS A 62 4.93 9.27 -1.25
CA LYS A 62 5.96 8.40 -1.84
C LYS A 62 5.82 6.93 -1.42
N LEU A 63 4.58 6.47 -1.18
CA LEU A 63 4.32 5.07 -0.89
C LEU A 63 4.28 4.24 -2.17
N ILE A 64 3.74 4.83 -3.23
CA ILE A 64 3.68 4.24 -4.57
C ILE A 64 4.12 5.27 -5.61
N GLU A 65 4.64 4.79 -6.73
CA GLU A 65 4.77 5.54 -7.97
C GLU A 65 3.76 4.93 -8.95
N ALA A 66 2.79 5.73 -9.37
CA ALA A 66 1.69 5.26 -10.18
C ALA A 66 1.17 6.35 -11.13
N LYS A 67 0.53 5.90 -12.21
CA LYS A 67 -0.16 6.76 -13.18
C LYS A 67 -1.65 6.46 -13.16
N ILE A 68 -2.46 7.51 -13.04
CA ILE A 68 -3.92 7.40 -13.07
C ILE A 68 -4.39 7.51 -14.52
N ASP A 69 -5.22 6.57 -14.96
CA ASP A 69 -6.00 6.63 -16.19
C ASP A 69 -7.47 6.79 -15.81
N GLN A 70 -7.90 8.04 -15.66
CA GLN A 70 -9.23 8.42 -15.20
C GLN A 70 -10.32 7.97 -16.18
N LEU A 71 -10.05 8.04 -17.50
CA LEU A 71 -10.98 7.60 -18.55
C LEU A 71 -11.28 6.11 -18.44
N LYS A 72 -10.25 5.29 -18.17
CA LYS A 72 -10.41 3.84 -17.95
C LYS A 72 -10.72 3.47 -16.50
N ARG A 73 -10.83 4.45 -15.60
CA ARG A 73 -11.02 4.24 -14.15
C ARG A 73 -10.03 3.22 -13.59
N SER A 74 -8.75 3.42 -13.88
CA SER A 74 -7.67 2.50 -13.47
C SER A 74 -6.41 3.24 -13.05
N VAL A 75 -5.60 2.62 -12.21
CA VAL A 75 -4.30 3.10 -11.78
C VAL A 75 -3.23 2.09 -12.14
N GLN A 76 -2.21 2.54 -12.85
CA GLN A 76 -1.04 1.76 -13.21
C GLN A 76 0.07 2.04 -12.19
N ILE A 77 0.31 1.09 -11.30
CA ILE A 77 1.33 1.17 -10.26
C ILE A 77 2.64 0.62 -10.84
N THR A 78 3.67 1.44 -10.89
CA THR A 78 4.99 1.11 -11.45
C THR A 78 5.97 0.70 -10.37
N ARG A 79 5.87 1.31 -9.19
CA ARG A 79 6.75 1.01 -8.06
C ARG A 79 6.02 1.17 -6.74
N CYS A 80 6.38 0.32 -5.78
CA CYS A 80 5.85 0.34 -4.43
C CYS A 80 7.01 0.42 -3.45
N THR A 81 6.88 1.27 -2.44
CA THR A 81 7.82 1.29 -1.31
C THR A 81 7.66 -0.02 -0.56
N LYS A 82 8.72 -0.81 -0.47
CA LYS A 82 8.68 -2.06 0.31
C LYS A 82 8.39 -1.71 1.76
N GLN A 83 7.27 -2.20 2.30
CA GLN A 83 7.05 -2.16 3.74
C GLN A 83 8.19 -2.94 4.39
N VAL A 84 8.92 -2.32 5.32
CA VAL A 84 10.00 -3.01 6.02
C VAL A 84 9.39 -4.05 6.96
N PHE A 85 9.53 -5.32 6.55
CA PHE A 85 9.74 -6.56 7.29
C PHE A 85 8.89 -6.84 8.55
N GLY A 86 7.80 -7.58 8.33
CA GLY A 86 7.25 -8.48 9.35
C GLY A 86 8.11 -9.74 9.52
N ALA A 87 7.87 -10.51 10.60
CA ALA A 87 8.63 -11.70 10.98
C ALA A 87 8.81 -12.75 9.87
N SER A 88 7.81 -12.95 9.01
CA SER A 88 7.88 -13.88 7.88
C SER A 88 8.89 -13.46 6.80
N GLN A 89 9.03 -12.16 6.61
CA GLN A 89 10.00 -11.58 5.69
C GLN A 89 11.41 -11.71 6.32
N TRP A 90 11.54 -11.55 7.65
CA TRP A 90 12.78 -11.81 8.39
C TRP A 90 13.23 -13.27 8.30
N GLN A 91 12.30 -14.22 8.33
CA GLN A 91 12.62 -15.64 8.12
C GLN A 91 13.07 -15.94 6.68
N GLU A 92 12.47 -15.29 5.68
CA GLU A 92 12.90 -15.42 4.28
C GLU A 92 14.30 -14.80 4.02
N LEU A 93 14.69 -13.78 4.79
CA LEU A 93 16.07 -13.26 4.79
C LEU A 93 17.06 -14.20 5.50
N GLN A 94 16.68 -14.80 6.64
CA GLN A 94 17.52 -15.81 7.32
C GLN A 94 17.79 -17.03 6.42
N GLY A 95 16.79 -17.45 5.63
CA GLY A 95 16.95 -18.54 4.66
C GLY A 95 17.98 -18.25 3.57
N GLN A 96 18.20 -16.98 3.20
CA GLN A 96 19.14 -16.59 2.13
C GLN A 96 20.55 -16.25 2.65
N LEU A 97 20.69 -15.82 3.91
CA LEU A 97 22.01 -15.54 4.52
C LEU A 97 22.71 -16.80 5.07
N GLY A 98 22.01 -17.94 5.18
CA GLY A 98 22.58 -19.22 5.60
C GLY A 98 23.34 -20.01 4.52
N THR A 99 23.49 -19.48 3.31
CA THR A 99 24.19 -20.15 2.19
C THR A 99 25.52 -19.47 1.81
N GLY A 100 26.02 -18.59 2.67
CA GLY A 100 27.23 -17.80 2.42
C GLY A 100 28.29 -17.86 3.52
N GLU A 101 28.39 -18.95 4.27
CA GLU A 101 29.61 -19.31 5.00
C GLU A 101 29.85 -20.81 4.83
N GLY A 102 30.81 -21.13 3.95
CA GLY A 102 31.22 -22.46 3.56
C GLY A 102 32.15 -22.40 2.36
#